data_AF-A0A4Y2KE50-F1
#
_entry.id   AF-A0A4Y2KE50-F1
#
_cell.length_a   1.000
_cell.length_b   1.000
_cell.length_c   1.000
_cell.angle_alpha   90.00
_cell.angle_beta   90.00
_cell.angle_gamma   90.00
#
_symmetry.space_group_name_H-M   'P 1'
#
loop_
_entity.id
_entity.type
_entity.pdbx_description
1 polymer ?
#
loop_
_entity_poly.entity_id
_entity_poly.type
_entity_poly.pdbx_seq_one_letter_code
_entity_poly.pdbx_strand_id
1 'polypeptide(L)'
;MPSIQSTRLLFCFVSVFDVPTVAKALEWDPKVLADHFVPLQCSVELENLKLPYSLQTFTKCNKTELVQRILSTNFHNPKAVVFCIQLCIEYGIWDDAIWEVILRRMTVKDGKDYPLQGILQSVQGHLTHLWHSEAFKNAWKCVLSGILRSPGDSTTLASELYKAALSCPCISSMDDFFTMDELNCIIQTFEEKGLAEMVPITDVSSLVLNLMKVTRDQSHQDD
;
A
#
# COMPACT_ATOMS: atom_id res chain seq x y z
N MET A 1 -30.32 -18.79 6.36
CA MET A 1 -29.01 -18.14 6.15
C MET A 1 -28.07 -19.15 5.52
N PRO A 2 -27.21 -18.76 4.56
CA PRO A 2 -26.23 -19.67 4.00
C PRO A 2 -25.28 -20.15 5.10
N SER A 3 -24.92 -21.44 5.08
CA SER A 3 -23.92 -21.96 6.01
C SER A 3 -22.53 -21.40 5.65
N ILE A 4 -21.56 -21.49 6.57
CA ILE A 4 -20.18 -21.05 6.32
C ILE A 4 -19.58 -21.71 5.05
N GLN A 5 -19.99 -22.95 4.76
CA GLN A 5 -19.60 -23.66 3.54
C GLN A 5 -20.23 -23.04 2.28
N SER A 6 -21.49 -22.62 2.35
CA SER A 6 -22.17 -21.90 1.26
C SER A 6 -21.49 -20.56 0.96
N THR A 7 -20.98 -19.87 1.99
CA THR A 7 -20.25 -18.60 1.84
C THR A 7 -18.94 -18.77 1.07
N ARG A 8 -18.16 -19.80 1.41
CA ARG A 8 -16.90 -20.12 0.72
C ARG A 8 -17.14 -20.55 -0.72
N LEU A 9 -18.21 -21.32 -0.97
CA LEU A 9 -18.62 -21.71 -2.31
C LEU A 9 -19.00 -20.47 -3.15
N LEU A 10 -19.79 -19.56 -2.58
CA LEU A 10 -20.16 -18.30 -3.23
C LEU A 10 -18.92 -17.46 -3.59
N PHE A 11 -17.94 -17.40 -2.69
CA PHE A 11 -16.69 -16.68 -2.93
C PHE A 11 -15.89 -17.29 -4.08
N CYS A 12 -15.76 -18.62 -4.13
CA CYS A 12 -15.15 -19.30 -5.27
C CYS A 12 -15.90 -19.00 -6.58
N PHE A 13 -17.23 -19.04 -6.57
CA PHE A 13 -18.02 -18.71 -7.75
C PHE A 13 -17.81 -17.27 -8.21
N VAL A 14 -17.84 -16.26 -7.31
CA VAL A 14 -17.59 -14.86 -7.69
C VAL A 14 -16.13 -14.60 -8.11
N SER A 15 -15.18 -15.38 -7.59
CA SER A 15 -13.77 -15.25 -8.01
C SER A 15 -13.49 -15.81 -9.41
N VAL A 16 -14.33 -16.76 -9.87
CA VAL A 16 -14.20 -17.42 -11.19
C VAL A 16 -15.16 -16.83 -12.21
N PHE A 17 -16.31 -16.33 -11.76
CA PHE A 17 -17.39 -15.76 -12.57
C PHE A 17 -17.72 -14.35 -12.05
N ASP A 18 -18.01 -13.43 -12.95
CA ASP A 18 -18.38 -12.06 -12.57
C ASP A 18 -19.68 -12.02 -11.73
N VAL A 19 -19.77 -11.02 -10.84
CA VAL A 19 -20.93 -10.80 -9.94
C VAL A 19 -22.29 -10.89 -10.67
N PRO A 20 -22.47 -10.32 -11.88
CA PRO A 20 -23.72 -10.46 -12.64
C PRO A 20 -24.05 -11.90 -13.04
N THR A 21 -23.05 -12.69 -13.43
CA THR A 21 -23.23 -14.10 -13.84
C THR A 21 -23.59 -14.96 -12.63
N VAL A 22 -22.93 -14.75 -11.49
CA VAL A 22 -23.25 -15.45 -10.25
C VAL A 22 -24.63 -15.05 -9.72
N ALA A 23 -24.98 -13.75 -9.77
CA ALA A 23 -26.30 -13.26 -9.38
C ALA A 23 -27.41 -13.90 -10.23
N LYS A 24 -27.20 -13.98 -11.55
CA LYS A 24 -28.12 -14.63 -12.48
C LYS A 24 -28.27 -16.13 -12.21
N ALA A 25 -27.18 -16.82 -11.89
CA ALA A 25 -27.20 -18.25 -11.56
C ALA A 25 -27.90 -18.56 -10.22
N LEU A 26 -27.87 -17.61 -9.27
CA LEU A 26 -28.49 -17.73 -7.96
C LEU A 26 -29.90 -17.13 -7.89
N GLU A 27 -30.40 -16.55 -8.98
CA GLU A 27 -31.64 -15.75 -9.01
C GLU A 27 -31.66 -14.62 -7.98
N TRP A 28 -30.49 -14.05 -7.67
CA TRP A 28 -30.34 -12.92 -6.77
C TRP A 28 -30.27 -11.62 -7.57
N ASP A 29 -30.75 -10.53 -6.97
CA ASP A 29 -30.47 -9.20 -7.51
C ASP A 29 -28.95 -8.97 -7.43
N PRO A 30 -28.28 -8.61 -8.55
CA PRO A 30 -26.85 -8.30 -8.55
C PRO A 30 -26.45 -7.26 -7.50
N LYS A 31 -27.32 -6.29 -7.19
CA LYS A 31 -27.08 -5.31 -6.11
C LYS A 31 -27.08 -5.97 -4.74
N VAL A 32 -28.05 -6.84 -4.49
CA VAL A 32 -28.13 -7.59 -3.22
C VAL A 32 -26.91 -8.49 -3.08
N LEU A 33 -26.46 -9.16 -4.15
CA LEU A 33 -25.24 -9.95 -4.10
C LEU A 33 -24.00 -9.10 -3.80
N ALA A 34 -23.86 -7.93 -4.45
CA ALA A 34 -22.76 -7.01 -4.21
C ALA A 34 -22.75 -6.48 -2.76
N ASP A 35 -23.92 -6.09 -2.23
CA ASP A 35 -24.08 -5.58 -0.87
C ASP A 35 -23.73 -6.63 0.20
N HIS A 36 -23.90 -7.92 -0.11
CA HIS A 36 -23.56 -9.01 0.80
C HIS A 36 -22.12 -9.52 0.58
N PHE A 37 -21.51 -9.25 -0.57
CA PHE A 37 -20.20 -9.79 -0.92
C PHE A 37 -19.09 -9.28 0.02
N VAL A 38 -18.99 -7.96 0.21
CA VAL A 38 -17.98 -7.35 1.09
C VAL A 38 -18.12 -7.84 2.55
N PRO A 39 -19.33 -7.86 3.16
CA PRO A 39 -19.51 -8.46 4.48
C PRO A 39 -19.15 -9.93 4.58
N LEU A 40 -19.44 -10.73 3.54
CA LEU A 40 -19.08 -12.15 3.51
C LEU A 40 -17.57 -12.35 3.46
N GLN A 41 -16.87 -11.60 2.59
CA GLN A 41 -15.41 -11.62 2.51
C GLN A 41 -14.77 -11.21 3.83
N CYS A 42 -15.25 -10.12 4.44
CA CYS A 42 -14.78 -9.68 5.75
C CYS A 42 -14.99 -10.73 6.85
N SER A 43 -16.11 -11.46 6.79
CA SER A 43 -16.40 -12.53 7.76
C SER A 43 -15.43 -13.71 7.63
N VAL A 44 -15.02 -14.07 6.42
CA VAL A 44 -14.01 -15.11 6.18
C VAL A 44 -12.65 -14.68 6.71
N GLU A 45 -12.25 -13.42 6.50
CA GLU A 45 -10.99 -12.91 7.04
C GLU A 45 -10.99 -12.86 8.58
N LEU A 46 -12.11 -12.47 9.20
CA LEU A 46 -12.26 -12.50 10.65
C LEU A 46 -12.14 -13.94 11.21
N GLU A 47 -12.71 -14.93 10.52
CA GLU A 47 -12.58 -16.35 10.87
C GLU A 47 -11.10 -16.81 10.75
N ASN A 48 -10.41 -16.43 9.68
CA ASN A 48 -8.99 -16.74 9.48
C ASN A 48 -8.11 -16.10 10.58
N LEU A 49 -8.51 -14.93 11.08
CA LEU A 49 -7.89 -14.25 12.23
C LEU A 49 -8.32 -14.83 13.59
N LYS A 50 -9.12 -15.89 13.61
CA LYS A 50 -9.69 -16.55 14.80
C LYS A 50 -10.50 -15.59 15.68
N LEU A 51 -11.14 -14.60 15.07
CA LEU A 51 -12.01 -13.65 15.76
C LEU A 51 -13.47 -14.15 15.70
N PRO A 52 -14.20 -14.18 16.84
CA PRO A 52 -15.52 -14.78 16.92
C PRO A 52 -16.62 -13.85 16.39
N TYR A 53 -16.54 -13.45 15.13
CA TYR A 53 -17.56 -12.66 14.44
C TYR A 53 -18.36 -13.54 13.48
N SER A 54 -19.68 -13.60 13.69
CA SER A 54 -20.59 -14.10 12.66
C SER A 54 -20.90 -12.97 11.67
N LEU A 55 -21.40 -13.32 10.48
CA LEU A 55 -21.87 -12.33 9.50
C LEU A 55 -22.89 -11.35 10.10
N GLN A 56 -23.80 -11.84 10.96
CA GLN A 56 -24.79 -10.98 11.62
C GLN A 56 -24.14 -10.03 12.63
N THR A 57 -23.16 -10.52 13.40
CA THR A 57 -22.46 -9.67 14.37
C THR A 57 -21.57 -8.65 13.67
N PHE A 58 -20.93 -9.05 12.57
CA PHE A 58 -20.12 -8.17 11.75
C PHE A 58 -20.95 -7.06 11.11
N THR A 59 -22.08 -7.38 10.47
CA THR A 59 -22.93 -6.36 9.82
C THR A 59 -23.41 -5.29 10.79
N LYS A 60 -23.75 -5.68 12.03
CA LYS A 60 -24.24 -4.75 13.08
C LYS A 60 -23.15 -4.03 13.88
N CYS A 61 -21.89 -4.47 13.82
CA CYS A 61 -20.84 -3.86 14.63
C CYS A 61 -20.36 -2.52 14.05
N ASN A 62 -19.85 -1.66 14.94
CA ASN A 62 -19.11 -0.46 14.55
C ASN A 62 -17.77 -0.88 13.92
N LYS A 63 -17.58 -0.54 12.64
CA LYS A 63 -16.39 -0.94 11.86
C LYS A 63 -15.13 -0.23 12.35
N THR A 64 -15.24 1.02 12.77
CA THR A 64 -14.14 1.81 13.36
C THR A 64 -13.64 1.16 14.65
N GLU A 65 -14.56 0.82 15.56
CA GLU A 65 -14.21 0.12 16.81
C GLU A 65 -13.64 -1.28 16.54
N LEU A 66 -14.14 -1.98 15.53
CA LEU A 66 -13.60 -3.28 15.11
C LEU A 66 -12.15 -3.14 14.64
N VAL A 67 -11.85 -2.18 13.77
CA VAL A 67 -10.49 -1.91 13.29
C VAL A 67 -9.56 -1.60 14.46
N GLN A 68 -9.96 -0.68 15.36
CA GLN A 68 -9.18 -0.36 16.55
C GLN A 68 -8.92 -1.59 17.43
N ARG A 69 -9.94 -2.44 17.63
CA ARG A 69 -9.80 -3.69 18.38
C ARG A 69 -8.79 -4.61 17.71
N ILE A 70 -8.93 -4.87 16.41
CA ILE A 70 -8.01 -5.75 15.67
C ILE A 70 -6.56 -5.22 15.74
N LEU A 71 -6.38 -3.90 15.55
CA LEU A 71 -5.08 -3.24 15.66
C LEU A 71 -4.51 -3.24 17.08
N SER A 72 -5.32 -3.42 18.12
CA SER A 72 -4.83 -3.56 19.50
C SER A 72 -4.50 -5.00 19.88
N THR A 73 -5.26 -5.99 19.38
CA THR A 73 -5.14 -7.38 19.81
C THR A 73 -4.29 -8.25 18.88
N ASN A 74 -4.25 -7.92 17.59
CA ASN A 74 -3.63 -8.75 16.54
C ASN A 74 -2.56 -8.01 15.73
N PHE A 75 -2.01 -6.91 16.27
CA PHE A 75 -1.06 -6.06 15.53
C PHE A 75 0.22 -6.74 15.07
N HIS A 76 0.59 -7.86 15.70
CA HIS A 76 1.76 -8.65 15.32
C HIS A 76 1.57 -9.43 14.01
N ASN A 77 0.32 -9.61 13.57
CA ASN A 77 0.00 -10.40 12.38
C ASN A 77 -0.14 -9.46 11.16
N PRO A 78 0.75 -9.54 10.16
CA PRO A 78 0.65 -8.71 8.96
C PRO A 78 -0.68 -8.84 8.22
N LYS A 79 -1.27 -10.04 8.19
CA LYS A 79 -2.59 -10.24 7.58
C LYS A 79 -3.69 -9.45 8.28
N ALA A 80 -3.58 -9.27 9.60
CA ALA A 80 -4.56 -8.47 10.35
C ALA A 80 -4.46 -6.99 10.00
N VAL A 81 -3.25 -6.46 9.79
CA VAL A 81 -3.03 -5.06 9.39
C VAL A 81 -3.54 -4.82 7.97
N VAL A 82 -3.22 -5.73 7.02
CA VAL A 82 -3.76 -5.66 5.65
C VAL A 82 -5.28 -5.72 5.64
N PHE A 83 -5.87 -6.59 6.45
CA PHE A 83 -7.33 -6.66 6.58
C PHE A 83 -7.93 -5.37 7.17
N CYS A 84 -7.27 -4.73 8.14
CA CYS A 84 -7.71 -3.44 8.67
C CYS A 84 -7.69 -2.35 7.59
N ILE A 85 -6.66 -2.34 6.72
CA ILE A 85 -6.57 -1.40 5.59
C ILE A 85 -7.74 -1.61 4.63
N GLN A 86 -8.03 -2.87 4.27
CA GLN A 86 -9.18 -3.18 3.42
C GLN A 86 -10.48 -2.71 4.05
N LEU A 87 -10.69 -2.97 5.35
CA LEU A 87 -11.87 -2.47 6.07
C LEU A 87 -11.95 -0.94 6.05
N CYS A 88 -10.82 -0.24 6.20
CA CYS A 88 -10.81 1.22 6.18
C CYS A 88 -11.21 1.75 4.79
N ILE A 89 -10.71 1.15 3.72
CA ILE A 89 -11.04 1.54 2.34
C ILE A 89 -12.52 1.26 2.05
N GLU A 90 -13.00 0.03 2.31
CA GLU A 90 -14.37 -0.39 1.98
C GLU A 90 -15.44 0.36 2.76
N TYR A 91 -15.17 0.74 4.01
CA TYR A 91 -16.13 1.43 4.87
C TYR A 91 -15.83 2.93 5.03
N GLY A 92 -14.86 3.48 4.29
CA GLY A 92 -14.53 4.91 4.31
C GLY A 92 -14.04 5.42 5.67
N ILE A 93 -13.25 4.61 6.39
CA ILE A 93 -12.70 4.96 7.70
C ILE A 93 -11.38 5.71 7.49
N TRP A 94 -11.42 7.04 7.62
CA TRP A 94 -10.27 7.93 7.40
C TRP A 94 -9.82 8.65 8.67
N ASP A 95 -9.98 8.01 9.83
CA ASP A 95 -9.57 8.54 11.12
C ASP A 95 -8.04 8.59 11.25
N ASP A 96 -7.51 9.77 11.55
CA ASP A 96 -6.08 10.07 11.68
C ASP A 96 -5.38 9.10 12.63
N ALA A 97 -5.98 8.85 13.81
CA ALA A 97 -5.35 8.03 14.84
C ALA A 97 -5.25 6.56 14.42
N ILE A 98 -6.27 6.04 13.71
CA ILE A 98 -6.22 4.69 13.12
C ILE A 98 -5.12 4.61 12.06
N TRP A 99 -5.09 5.56 11.12
CA TRP A 99 -4.12 5.52 10.02
C TRP A 99 -2.69 5.74 10.48
N GLU A 100 -2.44 6.59 11.48
CA GLU A 100 -1.11 6.71 12.08
C GLU A 100 -0.64 5.39 12.72
N VAL A 101 -1.53 4.64 13.36
CA VAL A 101 -1.20 3.31 13.89
C VAL A 101 -0.88 2.37 12.73
N ILE A 102 -1.74 2.30 11.71
CA ILE A 102 -1.53 1.44 10.54
C ILE A 102 -0.19 1.75 9.87
N LEU A 103 0.09 3.01 9.56
CA LEU A 103 1.33 3.45 8.90
C LEU A 103 2.55 3.06 9.72
N ARG A 104 2.57 3.36 11.02
CA ARG A 104 3.65 2.96 11.91
C ARG A 104 3.87 1.45 11.92
N ARG A 105 2.79 0.65 11.88
CA ARG A 105 2.90 -0.82 11.85
C ARG A 105 3.43 -1.33 10.52
N MET A 106 2.99 -0.76 9.41
CA MET A 106 3.50 -1.18 8.11
C MET A 106 4.97 -0.82 7.93
N THR A 107 5.48 0.19 8.62
CA THR A 107 6.92 0.53 8.61
C THR A 107 7.79 -0.32 9.53
N VAL A 108 7.19 -1.14 10.40
CA VAL A 108 7.96 -2.05 11.25
C VAL A 108 8.76 -3.02 10.37
N LYS A 109 10.03 -3.25 10.70
CA LYS A 109 10.97 -4.09 9.91
C LYS A 109 11.14 -3.64 8.45
N ASP A 110 11.20 -2.33 8.23
CA ASP A 110 11.37 -1.70 6.91
C ASP A 110 10.23 -2.02 5.93
N GLY A 111 9.07 -2.47 6.41
CA GLY A 111 7.89 -2.73 5.58
C GLY A 111 7.98 -3.89 4.60
N LYS A 112 8.90 -4.83 4.82
CA LYS A 112 9.07 -6.04 4.00
C LYS A 112 7.84 -6.95 3.99
N ASP A 113 6.99 -6.85 5.00
CA ASP A 113 5.80 -7.69 5.15
C ASP A 113 4.57 -7.15 4.38
N TYR A 114 4.68 -5.99 3.71
CA TYR A 114 3.55 -5.29 3.11
C TYR A 114 3.85 -4.71 1.72
N PRO A 115 2.88 -4.68 0.80
CA PRO A 115 3.00 -3.95 -0.47
C PRO A 115 2.80 -2.44 -0.24
N LEU A 116 3.70 -1.82 0.52
CA LEU A 116 3.61 -0.44 1.02
C LEU A 116 3.35 0.58 -0.09
N GLN A 117 4.07 0.50 -1.21
CA GLN A 117 3.94 1.46 -2.31
C GLN A 117 2.52 1.50 -2.88
N GLY A 118 1.96 0.33 -3.20
CA GLY A 118 0.61 0.24 -3.78
C GLY A 118 -0.47 0.69 -2.80
N ILE A 119 -0.29 0.39 -1.50
CA ILE A 119 -1.21 0.86 -0.45
C ILE A 119 -1.15 2.38 -0.32
N LEU A 120 0.05 2.97 -0.20
CA LEU A 120 0.19 4.42 -0.05
C LEU A 120 -0.35 5.17 -1.27
N GLN A 121 -0.06 4.68 -2.48
CA GLN A 121 -0.57 5.29 -3.71
C GLN A 121 -2.09 5.27 -3.80
N SER A 122 -2.77 4.25 -3.28
CA SER A 122 -4.23 4.15 -3.32
C SER A 122 -4.93 5.00 -2.26
N VAL A 123 -4.29 5.27 -1.11
CA VAL A 123 -4.93 5.97 0.02
C VAL A 123 -4.48 7.41 0.23
N GLN A 124 -3.35 7.82 -0.37
CA GLN A 124 -2.73 9.13 -0.11
C GLN A 124 -3.64 10.35 -0.33
N GLY A 125 -4.60 10.27 -1.26
CA GLY A 125 -5.56 11.34 -1.54
C GLY A 125 -6.55 11.59 -0.39
N HIS A 126 -6.84 10.54 0.41
CA HIS A 126 -7.67 10.65 1.60
C HIS A 126 -6.87 11.04 2.85
N LEU A 127 -5.54 10.82 2.83
CA LEU A 127 -4.65 11.06 3.96
C LEU A 127 -3.85 12.37 3.87
N THR A 128 -4.38 13.38 3.16
CA THR A 128 -3.71 14.69 2.98
C THR A 128 -3.35 15.37 4.31
N HIS A 129 -4.20 15.21 5.31
CA HIS A 129 -3.98 15.71 6.67
C HIS A 129 -2.78 15.03 7.38
N LEU A 130 -2.42 13.80 7.00
CA LEU A 130 -1.28 13.07 7.55
C LEU A 130 0.03 13.28 6.80
N TRP A 131 0.07 14.03 5.69
CA TRP A 131 1.31 14.19 4.90
C TRP A 131 2.49 14.75 5.70
N HIS A 132 2.20 15.59 6.69
CA HIS A 132 3.19 16.18 7.58
C HIS A 132 3.55 15.27 8.77
N SER A 133 2.76 14.22 9.02
CA SER A 133 3.01 13.29 10.11
C SER A 133 4.27 12.46 9.86
N GLU A 134 5.03 12.21 10.92
CA GLU A 134 6.23 11.36 10.83
C GLU A 134 5.89 9.92 10.43
N ALA A 135 4.71 9.42 10.81
CA ALA A 135 4.24 8.09 10.41
C ALA A 135 4.12 7.97 8.88
N PHE A 136 3.54 8.98 8.24
CA PHE A 136 3.36 8.99 6.79
C PHE A 136 4.69 9.21 6.05
N LYS A 137 5.53 10.14 6.53
CA LYS A 137 6.87 10.34 5.96
C LYS A 137 7.71 9.07 6.05
N ASN A 138 7.72 8.40 7.20
CA ASN A 138 8.45 7.15 7.40
C ASN A 138 7.94 6.02 6.50
N ALA A 139 6.63 5.96 6.22
CA ALA A 139 6.07 4.98 5.29
C ALA A 139 6.63 5.14 3.88
N TRP A 140 6.70 6.38 3.38
CA TRP A 140 7.33 6.66 2.09
C TRP A 140 8.85 6.47 2.10
N LYS A 141 9.53 6.80 3.20
CA LYS A 141 10.95 6.48 3.38
C LYS A 141 11.21 4.98 3.27
N CYS A 142 10.38 4.13 3.87
CA CYS A 142 10.48 2.67 3.73
C CYS A 142 10.29 2.21 2.28
N VAL A 143 9.36 2.78 1.53
CA VAL A 143 9.16 2.43 0.11
C VAL A 143 10.42 2.71 -0.70
N LEU A 144 10.91 3.94 -0.61
CA LEU A 144 12.04 4.42 -1.41
C LEU A 144 13.36 3.77 -1.00
N SER A 145 13.63 3.60 0.30
CA SER A 145 14.80 2.82 0.77
C SER A 145 14.68 1.34 0.40
N GLY A 146 13.46 0.79 0.37
CA GLY A 146 13.19 -0.56 -0.13
C GLY A 146 13.61 -0.72 -1.59
N ILE A 147 13.30 0.27 -2.44
CA ILE A 147 13.74 0.29 -3.85
C ILE A 147 15.26 0.33 -3.94
N LEU A 148 15.92 1.21 -3.18
CA LEU A 148 17.39 1.30 -3.18
C LEU A 148 18.11 0.03 -2.75
N ARG A 149 17.52 -0.72 -1.81
CA ARG A 149 18.06 -1.99 -1.32
C ARG A 149 17.73 -3.18 -2.21
N SER A 150 16.87 -2.98 -3.22
CA SER A 150 16.46 -4.04 -4.14
C SER A 150 17.63 -4.44 -5.04
N PRO A 151 17.94 -5.73 -5.19
CA PRO A 151 18.92 -6.17 -6.16
C PRO A 151 18.34 -5.98 -7.57
N GLY A 152 18.89 -5.05 -8.34
CA GLY A 152 18.43 -4.75 -9.69
C GLY A 152 19.49 -4.04 -10.51
N ASP A 153 19.28 -3.98 -11.83
CA ASP A 153 20.08 -3.13 -12.69
C ASP A 153 19.84 -1.67 -12.32
N SER A 154 20.92 -0.90 -12.28
CA SER A 154 20.98 0.53 -11.97
C SER A 154 19.90 1.34 -12.68
N THR A 155 19.58 0.98 -13.92
CA THR A 155 18.64 1.68 -14.78
C THR A 155 17.18 1.38 -14.43
N THR A 156 16.85 0.15 -14.02
CA THR A 156 15.53 -0.18 -13.49
C THR A 156 15.31 0.46 -12.12
N LEU A 157 16.35 0.47 -11.28
CA LEU A 157 16.32 1.11 -9.96
C LEU A 157 16.05 2.61 -10.06
N ALA A 158 16.75 3.30 -10.97
CA ALA A 158 16.53 4.74 -11.21
C ALA A 158 15.09 5.04 -11.68
N SER A 159 14.55 4.24 -12.59
CA SER A 159 13.17 4.41 -13.08
C SER A 159 12.13 4.20 -11.97
N GLU A 160 12.28 3.14 -11.17
CA GLU A 160 11.39 2.84 -10.06
C GLU A 160 11.47 3.90 -8.95
N LEU A 161 12.68 4.33 -8.61
CA LEU A 161 12.92 5.39 -7.63
C LEU A 161 12.29 6.71 -8.09
N TYR A 162 12.44 7.06 -9.36
CA TYR A 162 11.82 8.26 -9.93
C TYR A 162 10.29 8.20 -9.87
N LYS A 163 9.69 7.08 -10.28
CA LYS A 163 8.22 6.90 -10.23
C LYS A 163 7.69 6.97 -8.80
N ALA A 164 8.38 6.34 -7.85
CA ALA A 164 8.01 6.38 -6.44
C ALA A 164 8.17 7.80 -5.85
N ALA A 165 9.24 8.51 -6.22
CA ALA A 165 9.48 9.88 -5.80
C ALA A 165 8.39 10.84 -6.31
N LEU A 166 8.01 10.74 -7.58
CA LEU A 166 6.89 11.51 -8.13
C LEU A 166 5.54 11.20 -7.49
N SER A 167 5.38 9.97 -6.99
CA SER A 167 4.17 9.56 -6.30
C SER A 167 4.12 10.03 -4.84
N CYS A 168 5.24 10.46 -4.26
CA CYS A 168 5.35 10.81 -2.85
C CYS A 168 4.97 12.30 -2.63
N PRO A 169 3.86 12.60 -1.94
CA PRO A 169 3.36 13.96 -1.85
C PRO A 169 4.13 14.83 -0.84
N CYS A 170 4.91 14.22 0.05
CA CYS A 170 5.68 14.91 1.08
C CYS A 170 7.19 14.84 0.85
N ILE A 171 7.64 14.46 -0.35
CA ILE A 171 9.05 14.27 -0.71
C ILE A 171 9.92 15.51 -0.41
N SER A 172 9.39 16.70 -0.67
CA SER A 172 10.09 17.97 -0.44
C SER A 172 10.24 18.34 1.04
N SER A 173 9.52 17.68 1.94
CA SER A 173 9.57 17.92 3.39
C SER A 173 10.40 16.88 4.14
N MET A 174 11.04 15.97 3.39
CA MET A 174 11.90 14.94 3.95
C MET A 174 13.35 15.35 3.73
N ASP A 175 13.82 16.27 4.57
CA ASP A 175 15.17 16.84 4.42
C ASP A 175 16.27 15.80 4.69
N ASP A 176 15.98 14.78 5.53
CA ASP A 176 16.90 13.68 5.87
C ASP A 176 16.62 12.39 5.07
N PHE A 177 16.22 12.52 3.80
CA PHE A 177 15.64 11.39 3.05
C PHE A 177 16.59 10.23 2.81
N PHE A 178 17.84 10.53 2.45
CA PHE A 178 18.84 9.52 2.16
C PHE A 178 19.98 9.65 3.16
N THR A 179 20.47 8.52 3.65
CA THR A 179 21.80 8.52 4.25
C THR A 179 22.83 8.91 3.18
N MET A 180 23.92 9.57 3.56
CA MET A 180 25.02 9.87 2.62
C MET A 180 25.51 8.60 1.92
N ASP A 181 25.46 7.44 2.58
CA ASP A 181 25.82 6.15 2.00
C ASP A 181 24.85 5.70 0.90
N GLU A 182 23.54 5.89 1.09
CA GLU A 182 22.53 5.61 0.06
C GLU A 182 22.66 6.57 -1.13
N LEU A 183 22.93 7.86 -0.90
CA LEU A 183 23.23 8.81 -1.98
C LEU A 183 24.51 8.46 -2.71
N ASN A 184 25.58 8.11 -1.99
CA ASN A 184 26.86 7.76 -2.59
C ASN A 184 26.76 6.48 -3.43
N CYS A 185 25.97 5.49 -3.00
CA CYS A 185 25.70 4.29 -3.79
C CYS A 185 25.00 4.63 -5.12
N ILE A 186 23.99 5.51 -5.07
CA ILE A 186 23.29 6.01 -6.25
C ILE A 186 24.23 6.80 -7.16
N ILE A 187 25.04 7.70 -6.59
CA ILE A 187 26.01 8.53 -7.33
C ILE A 187 27.05 7.65 -8.02
N GLN A 188 27.67 6.70 -7.30
CA GLN A 188 28.66 5.77 -7.85
C GLN A 188 28.06 4.96 -9.01
N THR A 189 26.82 4.51 -8.84
CA THR A 189 26.08 3.80 -9.87
C THR A 189 25.83 4.64 -11.13
N PHE A 190 25.61 5.96 -10.97
CA PHE A 190 25.45 6.89 -12.09
C PHE A 190 26.78 7.26 -12.76
N GLU A 191 27.85 7.39 -11.98
CA GLU A 191 29.21 7.65 -12.46
C GLU A 191 29.74 6.49 -13.32
N GLU A 192 29.48 5.24 -12.92
CA GLU A 192 29.87 4.04 -13.66
C GLU A 192 29.24 3.94 -15.07
N LYS A 193 28.08 4.58 -15.31
CA LYS A 193 27.41 4.60 -16.63
C LYS A 193 27.72 5.87 -17.45
N GLY A 194 28.69 6.70 -17.05
CA GLY A 194 29.20 7.80 -17.88
C GLY A 194 28.34 9.07 -17.91
N LEU A 195 27.42 9.22 -16.94
CA LEU A 195 26.63 10.45 -16.77
C LEU A 195 27.45 11.51 -16.00
N ALA A 196 28.56 11.93 -16.59
CA ALA A 196 29.54 12.82 -15.96
C ALA A 196 29.08 14.30 -15.80
N GLU A 197 27.86 14.65 -16.24
CA GLU A 197 27.28 15.99 -16.13
C GLU A 197 26.07 16.05 -15.18
N MET A 198 26.16 15.36 -14.04
CA MET A 198 25.15 15.47 -12.99
C MET A 198 25.40 16.69 -12.09
N VAL A 199 24.31 17.38 -11.75
CA VAL A 199 24.32 18.41 -10.70
C VAL A 199 24.70 17.71 -9.40
N PRO A 200 25.62 18.25 -8.57
CA PRO A 200 25.93 17.64 -7.28
C PRO A 200 24.65 17.43 -6.48
N ILE A 201 24.42 16.20 -6.02
CA ILE A 201 23.21 15.85 -5.30
C ILE A 201 23.32 16.41 -3.89
N THR A 202 22.82 17.64 -3.72
CA THR A 202 22.80 18.32 -2.42
C THR A 202 21.45 18.21 -1.72
N ASP A 203 20.40 17.87 -2.46
CA ASP A 203 19.03 17.73 -1.97
C ASP A 203 18.20 16.76 -2.85
N VAL A 204 16.98 16.46 -2.40
CA VAL A 204 16.06 15.56 -3.11
C VAL A 204 15.66 16.11 -4.48
N SER A 205 15.60 17.43 -4.65
CA SER A 205 15.28 18.07 -5.93
C SER A 205 16.37 17.81 -6.97
N SER A 206 17.63 17.89 -6.55
CA SER A 206 18.82 17.62 -7.37
C SER A 206 18.88 16.13 -7.75
N LEU A 207 18.50 15.24 -6.84
CA LEU A 207 18.34 13.81 -7.16
C LEU A 207 17.23 13.58 -8.19
N VAL A 208 16.03 14.17 -8.01
CA VAL A 208 14.91 14.00 -8.94
C VAL A 208 15.26 14.53 -10.34
N LEU A 209 15.98 15.65 -10.43
CA LEU A 209 16.45 16.20 -11.70
C LEU A 209 17.46 15.28 -12.39
N ASN A 210 18.40 14.70 -11.64
CA ASN A 210 19.36 13.73 -12.18
C ASN A 210 18.65 12.43 -12.62
N LEU A 211 17.71 11.91 -11.83
CA LEU A 211 16.88 10.76 -12.20
C LEU A 211 16.08 11.03 -13.48
N MET A 212 15.51 12.23 -13.62
CA MET A 212 14.77 12.65 -14.81
C MET A 212 15.65 12.63 -16.06
N LYS A 213 16.90 13.13 -15.98
CA LYS A 213 17.86 13.08 -17.10
C LYS A 213 18.14 11.63 -17.53
N VAL A 214 18.43 10.74 -16.58
CA VAL A 214 18.69 9.32 -16.86
C VAL A 214 17.51 8.65 -17.56
N THR A 215 16.28 8.90 -17.09
CA THR A 215 15.08 8.33 -17.71
C THR A 215 14.77 8.90 -19.10
N ARG A 216 15.21 10.13 -19.42
CA ARG A 216 15.02 10.73 -20.76
C ARG A 216 16.03 10.24 -21.78
N ASP A 217 17.30 10.07 -21.39
CA ASP A 217 18.33 9.59 -22.31
C ASP A 217 18.03 8.17 -22.81
N GLN A 218 17.31 7.36 -22.02
CA GLN A 218 16.78 6.05 -22.43
C GLN A 218 15.74 6.14 -23.56
N SER A 219 14.85 7.13 -23.54
CA SER A 219 13.83 7.29 -24.60
C SER A 219 14.40 7.66 -25.97
N HIS A 220 15.67 8.07 -26.02
CA HIS A 220 16.38 8.39 -27.27
C HIS A 220 17.32 7.28 -27.76
N GLN A 221 17.47 6.18 -27.01
CA GLN A 221 18.31 5.03 -27.40
C GLN A 221 17.52 3.82 -27.91
N ASP A 222 16.20 3.81 -27.73
CA ASP A 222 15.30 2.75 -28.23
C ASP A 222 14.58 3.10 -29.56
N ASP A 223 14.93 4.24 -30.19
CA ASP A 223 14.51 4.66 -31.55
C ASP A 223 15.66 4.56 -32.56
#